data_AF-A0A941W1W7-F1
#
_entry.id   AF-A0A941W1W7-F1
#
_cell.length_a   1.000
_cell.length_b   1.000
_cell.length_c   1.000
_cell.angle_alpha   90.00
_cell.angle_beta   90.00
_cell.angle_gamma   90.00
#
_symmetry.space_group_name_H-M   'P 1'
#
loop_
_entity.id
_entity.type
_entity.pdbx_description
1 polymer ?
#
loop_
_entity_poly.entity_id
_entity_poly.type
_entity_poly.pdbx_seq_one_letter_code
_entity_poly.pdbx_strand_id
1 'polypeptide(L)'
;MVCTGGEPLLQLDLPLIEALHRAGFEIAIETNGTLPVPPGIDWVCVSPKAGADLRVTHGDELKLVFPQAGGDPVRYASLAFRHFFLQPMDGPERIPNTQAAVQYCLAHPQWRLSLQTHKLLGIP
;
A
#
# COMPACT_ATOMS: atom_id res chain seq x y z
N MET A 1 7.48 -1.22 13.77
CA MET A 1 6.09 -1.69 13.94
C MET A 1 5.33 -1.39 12.66
N VAL A 2 4.45 -2.30 12.22
CA VAL A 2 3.56 -2.04 11.08
C VAL A 2 2.14 -1.84 11.62
N CYS A 3 1.62 -0.62 11.52
CA CYS A 3 0.25 -0.27 11.85
C CYS A 3 -0.64 -0.58 10.63
N THR A 4 -1.48 -1.60 10.77
CA THR A 4 -2.39 -2.07 9.71
C THR A 4 -3.72 -2.54 10.33
N GLY A 5 -4.51 -3.32 9.57
CA GLY A 5 -5.86 -3.77 9.91
C GLY A 5 -6.91 -2.72 9.55
N GLY A 6 -8.15 -3.14 9.28
CA GLY A 6 -9.25 -2.23 8.88
C GLY A 6 -8.77 -1.05 8.03
N GLU A 7 -9.03 0.17 8.53
CA GLU A 7 -8.26 1.37 8.19
C GLU A 7 -7.55 1.88 9.45
N PRO A 8 -6.21 1.85 9.54
CA PRO A 8 -5.49 2.22 10.77
C PRO A 8 -5.68 3.69 11.16
N LEU A 9 -5.87 4.60 10.20
CA LEU A 9 -6.07 6.03 10.48
C LEU A 9 -7.39 6.37 11.18
N LEU A 10 -8.28 5.38 11.37
CA LEU A 10 -9.46 5.53 12.23
C LEU A 10 -9.13 5.49 13.72
N GLN A 11 -7.96 4.97 14.10
CA GLN A 11 -7.58 4.70 15.49
C GLN A 11 -6.18 5.20 15.85
N LEU A 12 -5.25 5.24 14.89
CA LEU A 12 -3.88 5.68 15.12
C LEU A 12 -3.84 7.19 15.39
N ASP A 13 -3.36 7.57 16.56
CA ASP A 13 -3.30 8.95 17.03
C ASP A 13 -1.89 9.34 17.50
N LEU A 14 -1.70 10.64 17.75
CA LEU A 14 -0.40 11.19 18.18
C LEU A 14 0.11 10.57 19.49
N PRO A 15 -0.72 10.40 20.55
CA PRO A 15 -0.25 9.75 21.78
C PRO A 15 0.33 8.35 21.56
N LEU A 16 -0.29 7.53 20.70
CA LEU A 16 0.22 6.20 20.38
C LEU A 16 1.51 6.27 19.56
N ILE A 17 1.57 7.14 18.55
CA ILE A 17 2.78 7.36 17.73
C ILE A 17 3.96 7.73 18.62
N GLU A 18 3.80 8.72 19.49
CA GLU A 18 4.85 9.15 20.40
C GLU A 18 5.26 8.03 21.38
N ALA A 19 4.30 7.23 21.86
CA ALA A 19 4.59 6.12 22.75
C ALA A 19 5.42 5.02 22.06
N LEU A 20 5.11 4.71 20.80
CA LEU A 20 5.87 3.77 19.98
C LEU A 20 7.29 4.26 19.73
N HIS A 21 7.45 5.55 19.38
CA HIS A 21 8.77 6.17 19.24
C HIS A 21 9.56 6.16 20.55
N ARG A 22 8.93 6.50 21.69
CA ARG A 22 9.58 6.42 23.02
C ARG A 22 10.01 4.99 23.38
N ALA A 23 9.29 3.99 22.88
CA ALA A 23 9.66 2.58 23.02
C ALA A 23 10.72 2.12 22.01
N GLY A 24 11.23 3.00 21.16
CA GLY A 24 12.30 2.72 20.20
C GLY A 24 11.84 2.05 18.91
N PHE A 25 10.55 2.07 18.60
CA PHE A 25 10.05 1.55 17.32
C PHE A 25 10.10 2.61 16.22
N GLU A 26 10.51 2.22 15.02
CA GLU A 26 10.11 2.89 13.78
C GLU A 26 8.68 2.46 13.40
N ILE A 27 7.89 3.36 12.84
CA ILE A 27 6.47 3.15 12.56
C ILE A 27 6.22 3.18 11.05
N ALA A 28 5.80 2.06 10.50
CA ALA A 28 5.25 1.97 9.16
C ALA A 28 3.71 1.89 9.23
N ILE A 29 3.01 2.46 8.26
CA ILE A 29 1.56 2.34 8.12
C ILE A 29 1.17 1.71 6.77
N GLU A 30 0.14 0.87 6.79
CA GLU A 30 -0.53 0.33 5.60
C GLU A 30 -1.97 0.87 5.58
N THR A 31 -2.23 1.94 4.81
CA THR A 31 -3.52 2.64 4.76
C THR A 31 -4.19 2.55 3.39
N ASN A 32 -5.52 2.66 3.32
CA ASN A 32 -6.24 2.83 2.07
C ASN A 32 -6.11 4.24 1.46
N GLY A 33 -5.57 5.20 2.22
CA GLY A 33 -5.29 6.57 1.78
C GLY A 33 -6.49 7.53 1.77
N THR A 34 -7.64 7.12 2.33
CA THR A 34 -8.86 7.94 2.39
C THR A 34 -8.84 8.99 3.51
N LEU A 35 -7.90 8.86 4.46
CA LEU A 35 -7.73 9.75 5.60
C LEU A 35 -6.33 10.36 5.60
N PRO A 36 -6.15 11.57 6.16
CA PRO A 36 -4.82 12.18 6.28
C PRO A 36 -3.93 11.39 7.25
N VAL A 37 -2.66 11.22 6.90
CA VAL A 37 -1.66 10.58 7.76
C VAL A 37 -1.16 11.60 8.80
N PRO A 38 -1.19 11.29 10.11
CA PRO A 38 -0.63 12.17 11.14
C PRO A 38 0.91 12.28 11.01
N PRO A 39 1.52 13.36 11.51
CA PRO A 39 2.97 13.46 11.57
C PRO A 39 3.56 12.38 12.50
N GLY A 40 4.83 12.03 12.27
CA GLY A 40 5.54 11.02 13.07
C GLY A 40 5.39 9.57 12.56
N ILE A 41 4.75 9.35 11.41
CA ILE A 41 4.85 8.07 10.72
C ILE A 41 6.13 8.06 9.88
N ASP A 42 6.98 7.06 10.10
CA ASP A 42 8.31 6.97 9.48
C ASP A 42 8.28 6.36 8.07
N TRP A 43 7.29 5.50 7.79
CA TRP A 43 7.09 4.90 6.48
C TRP A 43 5.61 4.82 6.10
N VAL A 44 5.22 5.51 5.01
CA VAL A 44 3.84 5.56 4.55
C VAL A 44 3.63 4.69 3.31
N CYS A 45 2.93 3.57 3.49
CA CYS A 45 2.43 2.75 2.39
C CYS A 45 0.93 2.98 2.17
N VAL A 46 0.58 3.41 0.96
CA VAL A 46 -0.80 3.68 0.54
C VAL A 46 -1.24 2.63 -0.49
N SER A 47 -2.35 1.95 -0.19
CA SER A 47 -2.97 0.98 -1.09
C SER A 47 -4.36 1.45 -1.50
N PRO A 48 -4.47 2.31 -2.52
CA PRO A 48 -5.74 2.91 -2.92
C PRO A 48 -6.75 1.85 -3.37
N LYS A 49 -8.03 2.09 -3.05
CA LYS A 49 -9.15 1.23 -3.47
C LYS A 49 -9.94 1.92 -4.57
N ALA A 50 -10.26 1.20 -5.64
CA ALA A 50 -11.08 1.74 -6.71
C ALA A 50 -12.44 2.21 -6.17
N GLY A 51 -12.87 3.41 -6.59
CA GLY A 51 -14.13 4.02 -6.15
C GLY A 51 -14.08 4.78 -4.82
N ALA A 52 -12.95 4.76 -4.10
CA ALA A 52 -12.75 5.60 -2.91
C ALA A 52 -12.02 6.91 -3.26
N ASP A 53 -12.31 7.98 -2.50
CA ASP A 53 -11.61 9.25 -2.64
C ASP A 53 -10.22 9.19 -1.99
N LEU A 54 -9.17 9.41 -2.79
CA LEU A 54 -7.79 9.30 -2.34
C LEU A 54 -7.31 10.66 -1.84
N ARG A 55 -7.08 10.79 -0.54
CA ARG A 55 -6.60 12.02 0.10
C ARG A 55 -5.09 12.04 0.27
N VAL A 56 -4.47 10.87 0.39
CA VAL A 56 -3.01 10.73 0.53
C VAL A 56 -2.38 10.57 -0.85
N THR A 57 -1.80 11.66 -1.35
CA THR A 57 -1.21 11.76 -2.70
C THR A 57 0.32 11.77 -2.70
N HIS A 58 0.94 11.55 -1.54
CA HIS A 58 2.38 11.46 -1.36
C HIS A 58 2.73 10.48 -0.22
N GLY A 59 3.95 9.95 -0.24
CA GLY A 59 4.45 9.02 0.76
C GLY A 59 5.67 8.23 0.27
N ASP A 60 6.00 7.15 0.97
CA ASP A 60 7.14 6.30 0.59
C ASP A 60 6.74 5.29 -0.48
N GLU A 61 5.60 4.64 -0.31
CA GLU A 61 5.16 3.53 -1.14
C GLU A 61 3.71 3.69 -1.57
N LEU A 62 3.46 3.58 -2.88
CA LEU A 62 2.13 3.29 -3.41
C LEU A 62 2.07 1.82 -3.83
N LYS A 63 1.25 1.03 -3.14
CA LYS A 63 1.06 -0.41 -3.40
C LYS A 63 -0.36 -0.69 -3.87
N LEU A 64 -0.53 -0.68 -5.18
CA LEU A 64 -1.83 -0.89 -5.81
C LEU A 64 -2.14 -2.38 -5.92
N VAL A 65 -3.26 -2.81 -5.33
CA VAL A 65 -3.81 -4.15 -5.62
C VAL A 65 -4.28 -4.18 -7.07
N PHE A 66 -3.89 -5.18 -7.84
CA PHE A 66 -4.11 -5.22 -9.28
C PHE A 66 -4.52 -6.63 -9.76
N PRO A 67 -5.48 -6.75 -10.68
CA PRO A 67 -6.31 -5.68 -11.26
C PRO A 67 -7.42 -5.22 -10.31
N GLN A 68 -7.87 -3.97 -10.46
CA GLN A 68 -9.08 -3.44 -9.84
C GLN A 68 -9.89 -2.69 -10.91
N ALA A 69 -11.19 -2.99 -11.05
CA ALA A 69 -12.05 -2.28 -11.99
C ALA A 69 -12.15 -0.79 -11.61
N GLY A 70 -11.77 0.10 -12.52
CA GLY A 70 -11.66 1.53 -12.25
C GLY A 70 -10.46 1.92 -11.37
N GLY A 71 -9.52 1.02 -11.11
CA GLY A 71 -8.29 1.25 -10.34
C GLY A 71 -7.04 1.14 -11.20
N ASP A 72 -7.07 1.59 -12.46
CA ASP A 72 -5.95 1.43 -13.39
C ASP A 72 -4.67 2.12 -12.88
N PRO A 73 -3.47 1.50 -13.00
CA PRO A 73 -2.24 2.06 -12.42
C PRO A 73 -1.88 3.45 -12.96
N VAL A 74 -2.22 3.75 -14.21
CA VAL A 74 -2.00 5.06 -14.84
C VAL A 74 -2.61 6.22 -14.05
N ARG A 75 -3.71 5.98 -13.32
CA ARG A 75 -4.37 6.99 -12.48
C ARG A 75 -3.50 7.48 -11.33
N TYR A 76 -2.54 6.66 -10.90
CA TYR A 76 -1.73 6.90 -9.71
C TYR A 76 -0.27 7.20 -10.04
N ALA A 77 0.17 6.95 -11.27
CA ALA A 77 1.59 7.01 -11.66
C ALA A 77 2.23 8.40 -11.50
N SER A 78 1.44 9.49 -11.48
CA SER A 78 1.94 10.86 -11.30
C SER A 78 1.92 11.34 -9.84
N LEU A 79 1.49 10.52 -8.89
CA LEU A 79 1.45 10.88 -7.47
C LEU A 79 2.87 10.92 -6.88
N ALA A 80 3.05 11.62 -5.77
CA ALA A 80 4.38 11.90 -5.20
C ALA A 80 4.84 10.78 -4.24
N PHE A 81 5.03 9.56 -4.78
CA PHE A 81 5.56 8.41 -4.04
C PHE A 81 6.96 8.03 -4.50
N ARG A 82 7.79 7.54 -3.57
CA ARG A 82 9.16 7.10 -3.87
C ARG A 82 9.17 5.76 -4.59
N HIS A 83 8.19 4.91 -4.30
CA HIS A 83 8.06 3.57 -4.85
C HIS A 83 6.64 3.30 -5.34
N PHE A 84 6.54 2.60 -6.48
CA PHE A 84 5.29 2.17 -7.08
C PHE A 84 5.30 0.66 -7.23
N PHE A 85 4.33 -0.01 -6.60
CA PHE A 85 4.19 -1.44 -6.66
C PHE A 85 2.82 -1.87 -7.16
N LEU A 86 2.81 -2.92 -7.98
CA LEU A 86 1.63 -3.71 -8.24
C LEU A 86 1.67 -4.96 -7.38
N GLN A 87 0.63 -5.13 -6.55
CA GLN A 87 0.39 -6.35 -5.81
C GLN A 87 -0.74 -7.14 -6.48
N PRO A 88 -0.49 -8.35 -6.98
CA PRO A 88 -1.55 -9.18 -7.55
C PRO A 88 -2.69 -9.37 -6.55
N MET A 89 -3.93 -9.13 -7.00
CA MET A 89 -5.12 -9.43 -6.23
C MET A 89 -5.18 -10.95 -5.99
N ASP A 90 -5.21 -11.32 -4.72
CA ASP A 90 -5.37 -12.72 -4.33
C ASP A 90 -6.82 -13.19 -4.47
N GLY A 91 -7.03 -14.50 -4.48
CA GLY A 91 -8.34 -15.13 -4.69
C GLY A 91 -8.30 -16.18 -5.80
N PRO A 92 -9.48 -16.56 -6.36
CA PRO A 92 -9.56 -17.57 -7.41
C PRO A 92 -8.69 -17.24 -8.64
N GLU A 93 -8.58 -15.95 -8.96
CA GLU A 93 -7.84 -15.43 -10.11
C GLU A 93 -6.37 -15.09 -9.79
N ARG A 94 -5.79 -15.61 -8.70
CA ARG A 94 -4.41 -15.25 -8.27
C ARG A 94 -3.37 -15.45 -9.38
N ILE A 95 -3.43 -16.58 -10.10
CA ILE A 95 -2.48 -16.89 -11.18
C ILE A 95 -2.58 -15.87 -12.32
N PRO A 96 -3.76 -15.67 -12.97
CA PRO A 96 -3.89 -14.67 -14.02
C PRO A 96 -3.60 -13.23 -13.54
N ASN A 97 -3.99 -12.88 -12.31
CA ASN A 97 -3.68 -11.55 -11.74
C ASN A 97 -2.17 -11.33 -11.57
N THR A 98 -1.44 -12.36 -11.16
CA THR A 98 0.03 -12.31 -11.03
C THR A 98 0.68 -12.13 -12.40
N GLN A 99 0.23 -12.87 -13.42
CA GLN A 99 0.72 -12.71 -14.78
C GLN A 99 0.44 -11.30 -15.31
N ALA A 100 -0.76 -10.77 -15.10
CA ALA A 100 -1.13 -9.42 -15.51
C ALA A 100 -0.26 -8.35 -14.85
N ALA A 101 -0.01 -8.47 -13.53
CA ALA A 101 0.86 -7.55 -12.80
C ALA A 101 2.31 -7.61 -13.32
N VAL A 102 2.85 -8.81 -13.58
CA VAL A 102 4.18 -8.99 -14.18
C VAL A 102 4.26 -8.31 -15.54
N GLN A 103 3.30 -8.56 -16.43
CA GLN A 103 3.30 -7.97 -17.76
C GLN A 103 3.23 -6.44 -17.70
N TYR A 104 2.41 -5.89 -16.79
CA TYR A 104 2.32 -4.45 -16.61
C TYR A 104 3.64 -3.84 -16.12
N CYS A 105 4.28 -4.42 -15.11
CA CYS A 105 5.57 -3.94 -14.60
C CYS A 105 6.69 -4.02 -15.67
N LEU A 106 6.69 -5.06 -16.52
CA LEU A 106 7.62 -5.18 -17.64
C LEU A 106 7.41 -4.07 -18.68
N ALA A 107 6.16 -3.72 -18.98
CA ALA A 107 5.82 -2.64 -19.91
C ALA A 107 6.01 -1.23 -19.30
N HIS A 108 5.91 -1.10 -17.98
CA HIS A 108 5.95 0.16 -17.24
C HIS A 108 6.94 0.08 -16.06
N PRO A 109 8.26 0.24 -16.30
CA PRO A 109 9.31 -0.05 -15.33
C PRO A 109 9.36 0.89 -14.11
N GLN A 110 8.53 1.95 -14.08
CA GLN A 110 8.23 2.68 -12.86
C GLN A 110 7.62 1.77 -11.78
N TRP A 111 6.81 0.80 -12.21
CA TRP A 111 6.12 -0.16 -11.36
C TRP A 111 6.97 -1.40 -11.12
N ARG A 112 6.93 -1.88 -9.88
CA ARG A 112 7.61 -3.10 -9.44
C ARG A 112 6.59 -4.10 -8.92
N LEU A 113 6.89 -5.39 -9.02
CA LEU A 113 6.01 -6.42 -8.47
C LEU A 113 6.17 -6.50 -6.95
N SER A 114 5.06 -6.50 -6.21
CA SER A 114 5.01 -6.81 -4.78
C SER A 114 4.20 -8.08 -4.57
N LEU A 115 4.86 -9.14 -4.08
CA LEU A 115 4.20 -10.42 -3.82
C LEU A 115 3.81 -10.53 -2.36
N GLN A 116 2.66 -11.15 -2.10
CA GLN A 116 2.27 -11.55 -0.74
C GLN A 116 3.06 -12.79 -0.31
N THR A 117 4.36 -12.62 -0.08
CA THR A 117 5.31 -13.71 0.19
C THR A 117 4.93 -14.52 1.43
N HIS A 118 4.33 -13.89 2.44
CA HIS A 118 3.81 -14.59 3.64
C HIS A 118 2.82 -15.71 3.27
N LYS A 119 1.94 -15.51 2.26
CA LYS A 119 1.02 -16.54 1.77
C LYS A 119 1.74 -17.67 1.03
N LEU A 120 2.78 -17.32 0.27
CA LEU A 120 3.59 -18.31 -0.45
C LEU A 120 4.40 -19.18 0.51
N LEU A 121 4.86 -18.59 1.62
CA LEU A 121 5.66 -19.23 2.65
C LEU A 121 4.82 -19.92 3.74
N GLY A 122 3.51 -19.65 3.80
CA GLY A 122 2.63 -20.20 4.83
C GLY A 122 2.88 -19.64 6.22
N ILE A 123 3.27 -18.36 6.32
CA ILE A 123 3.54 -17.66 7.58
C ILE A 123 2.54 -16.51 7.81
N PRO A 124 2.25 -16.17 9.07
CA PRO A 124 1.52 -14.94 9.41
C PRO A 124 2.26 -13.67 8.99
#